data_AF-A0A7K7R8L6-F1
#
_entry.id   AF-A0A7K7R8L6-F1
#
_cell.length_a   1.000
_cell.length_b   1.000
_cell.length_c   1.000
_cell.angle_alpha   90.00
_cell.angle_beta   90.00
_cell.angle_gamma   90.00
#
_symmetry.space_group_name_H-M   'P 1'
#
loop_
_entity.id
_entity.type
_entity.pdbx_description
1 polymer ?
#
loop_
_entity_poly.entity_id
_entity_poly.type
_entity_poly.pdbx_seq_one_letter_code
_entity_poly.pdbx_strand_id
1 'polypeptide(L)'
;GRMEVLWIECIFCNLTHFACNRGMDCGERQLWVEEGQDLVLDCALPWHGASHGAKTYSFYRGLASAGGRPEPHRRPPHTRGAAAEEPPR
;
A
#
# COMPACT_ATOMS: atom_id res chain seq x y z
N GLY A 1 -2.91 5.00 -6.98
CA GLY A 1 -2.75 3.79 -7.79
C GLY A 1 -3.85 3.63 -8.83
N ARG A 2 -3.85 2.47 -9.48
CA ARG A 2 -4.87 2.03 -10.43
C ARG A 2 -5.60 0.81 -9.86
N MET A 3 -6.93 0.86 -9.85
CA MET A 3 -7.79 -0.24 -9.44
C MET A 3 -8.61 -0.71 -10.64
N GLU A 4 -8.58 -2.00 -10.92
CA GLU A 4 -9.42 -2.62 -11.94
C GLU A 4 -10.69 -3.17 -11.29
N VAL A 5 -11.85 -2.95 -11.88
CA VAL A 5 -13.13 -3.41 -11.36
C VAL A 5 -14.01 -3.96 -12.48
N LEU A 6 -14.88 -4.90 -12.12
CA LEU A 6 -15.96 -5.37 -12.98
C LEU A 6 -17.24 -4.67 -12.57
N TRP A 7 -17.79 -3.84 -13.45
CA TRP A 7 -19.06 -3.15 -13.23
C TRP A 7 -20.12 -3.65 -14.20
N ILE A 8 -21.37 -3.61 -13.75
CA ILE A 8 -22.53 -3.91 -14.59
C ILE A 8 -23.10 -2.58 -15.08
N GLU A 9 -23.10 -2.36 -16.38
CA GLU A 9 -23.79 -1.25 -17.01
C GLU A 9 -25.29 -1.54 -17.00
N CYS A 10 -26.04 -0.83 -16.16
CA CYS A 10 -27.44 -1.14 -15.88
C CYS A 10 -28.36 -1.03 -17.12
N ILE A 11 -28.05 -0.13 -18.05
CA ILE A 11 -28.91 0.13 -19.22
C ILE A 11 -28.93 -1.07 -20.17
N PHE A 12 -27.80 -1.78 -20.27
CA PHE A 12 -27.63 -2.89 -21.21
C PHE A 12 -27.41 -4.24 -20.50
N CYS A 13 -27.43 -4.26 -19.16
CA CYS A 13 -27.06 -5.42 -18.34
C CYS A 13 -25.70 -6.02 -18.73
N ASN A 14 -24.76 -5.19 -19.18
CA ASN A 14 -23.47 -5.63 -19.70
C ASN A 14 -22.40 -5.58 -18.60
N LEU A 15 -21.54 -6.59 -18.56
CA LEU A 15 -20.42 -6.64 -17.63
C LEU A 15 -19.18 -6.01 -18.30
N THR A 16 -18.55 -5.04 -17.66
CA THR A 16 -17.45 -4.28 -18.26
C THR A 16 -16.29 -4.12 -17.29
N HIS A 17 -15.06 -4.19 -17.82
CA HIS A 17 -13.86 -3.85 -17.07
C HIS A 17 -13.67 -2.34 -17.03
N PHE A 18 -13.51 -1.78 -15.83
CA PHE A 18 -13.27 -0.37 -15.63
C PHE A 18 -12.03 -0.15 -14.77
N ALA A 19 -11.25 0.87 -15.11
CA ALA A 19 -10.04 1.25 -14.38
C ALA A 19 -10.25 2.57 -13.64
N CYS A 20 -10.27 2.50 -12.30
CA CYS A 20 -10.25 3.67 -11.43
C CYS A 20 -8.80 4.16 -11.27
N ASN A 21 -8.46 5.29 -11.89
CA ASN A 21 -7.11 5.85 -11.89
C ASN A 21 -7.03 7.08 -10.98
N ARG A 22 -6.11 7.08 -10.01
CA ARG A 22 -5.84 8.26 -9.15
C ARG A 22 -4.39 8.75 -9.20
N GLY A 23 -3.58 8.23 -10.13
CA GLY A 23 -2.13 8.44 -10.21
C GLY A 23 -1.36 7.20 -9.76
N MET A 24 -0.18 6.95 -10.32
CA MET A 24 0.62 5.75 -9.98
C MET A 24 1.40 5.91 -8.67
N ASP A 25 1.80 7.14 -8.36
CA ASP A 25 2.39 7.47 -7.07
C ASP A 25 1.33 7.39 -5.96
N CYS A 26 1.59 6.55 -4.96
CA CYS A 26 0.71 6.35 -3.79
C CYS A 26 1.26 7.05 -2.53
N GLY A 27 2.35 7.82 -2.67
CA GLY A 27 3.04 8.52 -1.61
C GLY A 27 4.24 7.77 -1.05
N GLU A 28 5.03 8.47 -0.24
CA GLU A 28 6.22 7.94 0.44
C GLU A 28 5.88 7.53 1.88
N ARG A 29 6.58 6.50 2.39
CA ARG A 29 6.45 6.05 3.78
C ARG A 29 7.80 6.07 4.47
N GLN A 30 7.87 6.80 5.59
CA GLN A 30 9.03 6.76 6.47
C GLN A 30 8.83 5.69 7.54
N LEU A 31 9.79 4.77 7.65
CA LEU A 31 9.77 3.66 8.59
C LEU A 31 10.97 3.77 9.53
N TRP A 32 10.75 3.40 10.79
CA TRP A 32 11.79 3.32 11.81
C TRP A 32 11.85 1.87 12.28
N VAL A 33 13.04 1.27 12.24
CA VAL A 33 13.27 -0.09 12.71
C VAL A 33 14.50 -0.08 13.60
N GLU A 34 14.40 -0.70 14.77
CA GLU A 34 15.57 -0.85 15.64
C GLU A 34 16.47 -1.98 15.14
N GLU A 35 17.76 -1.89 15.48
CA GLU A 35 18.71 -2.94 15.14
C GLU A 35 18.27 -4.28 15.77
N GLY A 36 18.32 -5.35 14.97
CA GLY A 36 17.86 -6.68 15.38
C GLY A 36 16.35 -6.91 15.26
N GLN A 37 15.56 -5.93 14.81
CA GLN A 37 14.15 -6.12 14.48
C GLN A 37 13.91 -6.36 12.99
N ASP A 38 12.79 -7.01 12.67
CA ASP A 38 12.36 -7.26 11.30
C ASP A 38 11.86 -5.97 10.63
N LEU A 39 12.40 -5.68 9.45
CA LEU A 39 11.89 -4.62 8.58
C LEU A 39 10.77 -5.18 7.69
N VAL A 40 9.54 -4.71 7.90
CA VAL A 40 8.39 -5.07 7.08
C VAL A 40 8.00 -3.89 6.18
N LEU A 41 7.99 -4.12 4.87
CA LEU A 41 7.49 -3.16 3.88
C LEU A 41 6.07 -3.57 3.46
N ASP A 42 5.06 -2.83 3.91
CA ASP A 42 3.67 -3.10 3.56
C ASP A 42 3.20 -2.26 2.36
N CYS A 43 2.94 -2.93 1.25
CA CYS A 43 2.41 -2.35 0.02
C CYS A 43 0.91 -2.64 -0.17
N ALA A 44 0.24 -3.33 0.76
CA ALA A 44 -1.17 -3.62 0.68
C ALA A 44 -2.01 -2.35 0.96
N LEU A 45 -2.80 -1.93 -0.03
CA LEU A 45 -3.82 -0.89 0.15
C LEU A 45 -5.19 -1.55 0.37
N PRO A 46 -6.13 -0.88 1.08
CA PRO A 46 -7.44 -1.47 1.40
C PRO A 46 -8.22 -1.99 0.18
N TRP A 47 -8.06 -1.34 -0.98
CA TRP A 47 -8.74 -1.70 -2.22
C TRP A 47 -7.98 -2.75 -3.06
N HIS A 48 -6.74 -3.11 -2.69
CA HIS A 48 -5.98 -4.12 -3.43
C HIS A 48 -6.70 -5.45 -3.42
N GLY A 49 -7.30 -5.90 -2.31
CA GLY A 49 -8.07 -7.16 -2.26
C GLY A 49 -9.21 -7.20 -3.27
N ALA A 50 -9.96 -6.09 -3.39
CA ALA A 50 -11.14 -5.98 -4.24
C ALA A 50 -10.82 -5.75 -5.74
N SER A 51 -9.63 -5.24 -6.08
CA SER A 51 -9.25 -5.01 -7.48
C SER A 51 -9.24 -6.32 -8.28
N HIS A 52 -9.66 -6.30 -9.54
CA HIS A 52 -9.55 -7.45 -10.44
C HIS A 52 -8.12 -7.61 -10.97
N GLY A 53 -7.76 -8.82 -11.43
CA GLY A 53 -6.46 -9.12 -12.04
C GLY A 53 -5.39 -9.68 -11.09
N ALA A 54 -4.28 -10.16 -11.68
CA ALA A 54 -3.16 -10.74 -10.96
C ALA A 54 -2.38 -9.65 -10.20
N LYS A 55 -2.09 -9.90 -8.92
CA LYS A 55 -1.41 -8.96 -8.04
C LYS A 55 -0.17 -9.64 -7.50
N THR A 56 0.98 -9.30 -8.06
CA THR A 56 2.28 -9.60 -7.44
C THR A 56 2.88 -8.28 -6.98
N TYR A 57 3.40 -8.26 -5.76
CA TYR A 57 4.17 -7.12 -5.28
C TYR A 57 5.64 -7.36 -5.63
N SER A 58 6.28 -6.34 -6.18
CA SER A 58 7.71 -6.34 -6.48
C SER A 58 8.38 -5.25 -5.65
N PHE A 59 9.39 -5.63 -4.89
CA PHE A 59 10.15 -4.73 -4.03
C PHE A 59 11.54 -4.52 -4.62
N TYR A 60 11.97 -3.27 -4.67
CA TYR A 60 13.25 -2.87 -5.23
C TYR A 60 14.05 -2.06 -4.21
N ARG A 61 15.36 -2.30 -4.17
CA ARG A 61 16.27 -1.45 -3.41
C ARG A 61 16.72 -0.30 -4.32
N GLY A 62 16.24 0.91 -4.02
CA GLY A 62 16.70 2.12 -4.71
C GLY A 62 18.16 2.43 -4.37
N LEU A 63 18.91 2.92 -5.36
CA LEU A 63 20.20 3.56 -5.12
C LEU A 63 19.93 4.93 -4.50
N ALA A 64 20.70 5.31 -3.48
CA ALA A 64 20.62 6.66 -2.93
C ALA A 64 20.99 7.66 -4.02
N SER A 65 20.02 8.47 -4.47
CA SER A 65 20.32 9.66 -5.25
C SER A 65 21.18 10.58 -4.38
N ALA A 66 22.31 11.04 -4.89
CA ALA A 66 23.36 11.75 -4.14
C ALA A 66 22.98 13.14 -3.58
N GLY A 67 21.71 13.40 -3.25
CA GLY A 67 21.23 14.71 -2.85
C GLY A 67 20.10 14.62 -1.83
N GLY A 68 20.45 14.56 -0.55
CA GLY A 68 19.49 14.64 0.54
C GLY A 68 20.06 14.04 1.82
N ARG A 69 20.81 14.83 2.58
CA ARG A 69 21.13 14.49 3.97
C ARG A 69 19.79 14.42 4.72
N PRO A 70 19.39 13.27 5.30
CA PRO A 70 18.17 13.22 6.10
C PRO A 70 18.34 14.18 7.28
N GLU A 71 17.39 15.09 7.44
CA GLU A 71 17.29 15.90 8.65
C GLU A 71 17.09 14.94 9.85
N PRO A 72 17.68 15.20 11.04
CA PRO A 72 17.47 14.36 12.20
C PRO A 72 16.02 14.49 12.69
N HIS A 73 15.13 13.68 12.12
CA HIS A 73 13.72 13.67 12.46
C HIS A 73 13.50 13.04 13.84
N ARG A 74 12.74 13.76 14.68
CA ARG A 74 12.38 13.37 16.05
C ARG A 74 11.60 12.05 16.03
N ARG A 75 12.08 11.04 16.77
CA ARG A 75 11.43 9.73 16.94
C ARG A 75 9.98 9.94 17.42
N PRO A 76 8.94 9.44 16.73
CA PRO A 76 7.58 9.44 17.26
C PRO A 76 7.49 8.49 18.47
N PRO A 77 6.65 8.79 19.48
CA PRO A 77 6.50 7.93 20.65
C PRO A 77 5.97 6.55 20.24
N HIS A 78 6.59 5.49 20.76
CA HIS A 78 6.22 4.10 20.51
C HIS A 78 4.77 3.84 20.95
N THR A 79 3.81 3.83 20.03
CA THR A 79 2.49 3.25 20.29
C THR A 79 2.62 1.74 20.24
N ARG A 80 2.48 1.08 21.40
CA ARG A 80 2.29 -0.37 21.48
C ARG A 80 1.20 -0.78 20.48
N GLY A 81 1.50 -1.79 19.67
CA GLY A 81 0.64 -2.25 18.58
C GLY A 81 -0.81 -2.44 19.02
N ALA A 82 -1.73 -1.99 18.17
CA ALA A 82 -3.10 -2.45 18.22
C ALA A 82 -3.07 -3.98 18.02
N ALA A 83 -3.46 -4.71 19.06
CA ALA A 83 -3.73 -6.13 18.96
C ALA A 83 -4.75 -6.33 17.83
N ALA A 84 -4.48 -7.26 16.92
CA ALA A 84 -5.46 -7.71 15.95
C ALA A 84 -6.69 -8.23 16.73
N GLU A 85 -7.82 -7.55 16.58
CA GLU A 85 -9.10 -8.01 17.07
C GLU A 85 -9.51 -9.23 16.23
N GLU A 86 -9.61 -10.40 16.87
CA GLU A 86 -10.07 -11.65 16.25
C GLU A 86 -11.57 -11.52 15.90
N PRO A 87 -12.02 -11.87 14.68
CA PRO A 87 -13.44 -11.78 14.33
C PRO A 87 -14.24 -12.86 15.08
N PRO A 88 -15.50 -12.56 15.49
CA PRO A 88 -16.31 -13.52 16.23
C PRO A 88 -16.72 -14.71 15.36
N ARG A 89 -16.78 -15.89 15.99
CA ARG A 89 -17.24 -17.16 15.42
C ARG A 89 -18.74 -17.19 15.14
#